data_AF-A0A5P3ATY2-F1
#
_entry.id   AF-A0A5P3ATY2-F1
#
_cell.length_a   1.000
_cell.length_b   1.000
_cell.length_c   1.000
_cell.angle_alpha   90.00
_cell.angle_beta   90.00
_cell.angle_gamma   90.00
#
_symmetry.space_group_name_H-M   'P 1'
#
loop_
_entity.id
_entity.type
_entity.pdbx_description
1 polymer ?
#
loop_
_entity_poly.entity_id
_entity_poly.type
_entity_poly.pdbx_seq_one_letter_code
_entity_poly.pdbx_strand_id
1 'polypeptide(L)'
;MTRQRTKVFQLRLTPEEAALFKEKSEPYGSISHYIRCAVVEYSNVHVKQRLELIKELGAFYRKFQNELSWAGGNLNQSVKRANELSVAGLLPPSYVREVLLPTILETQRTLNGIKRELDAVTQKAVKL
;
A
#
# COMPACT_ATOMS: atom_id res chain seq x y z
N MET A 1 19.73 17.42 34.72
CA MET A 1 19.12 18.75 34.94
C MET A 1 17.89 18.87 34.06
N THR A 2 16.70 18.92 34.67
CA THR A 2 15.43 19.12 33.94
C THR A 2 15.40 20.55 33.40
N ARG A 3 15.37 20.71 32.07
CA ARG A 3 15.25 22.04 31.44
C ARG A 3 13.95 22.70 31.92
N GLN A 4 14.06 23.71 32.78
CA GLN A 4 12.91 24.50 33.20
C GLN A 4 12.33 25.27 32.02
N ARG A 5 11.01 25.33 31.95
CA ARG A 5 10.27 25.99 30.86
C ARG A 5 9.91 27.40 31.32
N THR A 6 10.50 28.42 30.70
CA THR A 6 10.42 29.83 31.14
C THR A 6 9.68 30.75 30.17
N LYS A 7 9.23 30.23 29.03
CA LYS A 7 8.52 31.01 28.00
C LYS A 7 7.02 30.73 28.06
N VAL A 8 6.22 31.78 27.97
CA VAL A 8 4.75 31.74 27.99
C VAL A 8 4.22 32.19 26.63
N PHE A 9 3.22 31.48 26.11
CA PHE A 9 2.50 31.84 24.89
C PHE A 9 1.02 32.02 25.22
N GLN A 10 0.41 33.10 24.74
CA GLN A 10 -1.02 33.38 24.93
C GLN A 10 -1.77 33.03 23.64
N LEU A 11 -2.82 32.21 23.78
CA LEU A 11 -3.66 31.76 22.66
C LEU A 11 -5.07 32.31 22.84
N ARG A 12 -5.60 32.98 21.81
CA ARG A 12 -7.00 33.42 21.79
C ARG A 12 -7.85 32.29 21.20
N LEU A 13 -8.94 31.95 21.87
CA LEU A 13 -9.83 30.85 21.51
C LEU A 13 -11.28 31.35 21.56
N THR A 14 -12.11 30.80 20.69
CA THR A 14 -13.56 30.88 20.83
C THR A 14 -14.03 29.97 21.99
N PRO A 15 -15.26 30.17 22.50
CA PRO A 15 -15.81 29.31 23.56
C PRO A 15 -15.87 27.82 23.15
N GLU A 16 -16.17 27.54 21.89
CA GLU A 16 -16.25 26.18 21.34
C GLU A 16 -14.86 25.52 21.28
N GLU A 17 -13.85 26.24 20.78
CA GLU A 17 -12.48 25.75 20.74
C GLU A 17 -11.93 25.51 22.15
N ALA A 18 -12.25 26.38 23.12
CA ALA A 18 -11.84 26.20 24.51
C ALA A 18 -12.43 24.93 25.14
N ALA A 19 -13.70 24.62 24.85
CA ALA A 19 -14.34 23.38 25.29
C ALA A 19 -13.67 22.15 24.65
N LEU A 20 -13.39 22.21 23.35
CA LEU A 20 -12.71 21.14 22.63
C LEU A 20 -11.29 20.89 23.18
N PHE A 21 -10.51 21.93 23.46
CA PHE A 21 -9.19 21.76 24.09
C PHE A 21 -9.28 21.11 25.45
N LYS A 22 -10.30 21.44 26.25
CA LYS A 22 -10.50 20.85 27.57
C LYS A 22 -10.79 19.34 27.45
N GLU A 23 -11.73 18.96 26.59
CA GLU A 23 -12.07 17.56 26.30
C GLU A 23 -10.84 16.77 25.79
N LYS A 24 -10.17 17.26 24.75
CA LYS A 24 -9.05 16.55 24.12
C LYS A 24 -7.79 16.48 25.00
N SER A 25 -7.65 17.37 25.97
CA SER A 25 -6.50 17.40 26.88
C SER A 25 -6.64 16.49 28.10
N GLU A 26 -7.84 15.98 28.39
CA GLU A 26 -8.14 15.13 29.56
C GLU A 26 -7.19 13.91 29.67
N PRO A 27 -6.88 13.17 28.58
CA PRO A 27 -5.93 12.05 28.62
C PRO A 27 -4.48 12.47 28.89
N TYR A 28 -4.14 13.74 28.66
CA TYR A 28 -2.78 14.29 28.74
C TYR A 28 -2.54 15.06 30.05
N GLY A 29 -3.53 15.13 30.95
CA GLY A 29 -3.44 15.77 32.27
C GLY A 29 -3.29 17.30 32.27
N SER A 30 -2.98 17.94 31.13
CA SER A 30 -3.05 19.40 30.98
C SER A 30 -3.10 19.81 29.51
N ILE A 31 -3.79 20.93 29.24
CA ILE A 31 -3.84 21.58 27.93
C ILE A 31 -2.42 21.90 27.42
N SER A 32 -1.54 22.37 28.31
CA SER A 32 -0.14 22.64 27.97
C SER A 32 0.65 21.39 27.58
N HIS A 33 0.38 20.22 28.19
CA HIS A 33 0.99 18.96 27.75
C HIS A 33 0.45 18.53 26.39
N TYR A 34 -0.87 18.57 26.22
CA TYR A 34 -1.55 18.27 24.96
C TYR A 34 -1.03 19.12 23.78
N ILE A 35 -0.97 20.45 23.93
CA ILE A 35 -0.48 21.35 22.88
C ILE A 35 0.98 21.04 22.52
N ARG A 36 1.84 20.70 23.49
CA ARG A 36 3.23 20.35 23.21
C ARG A 36 3.35 19.02 22.48
N CYS A 37 2.59 18.01 22.90
CA CYS A 37 2.51 16.73 22.21
C CYS A 37 2.00 16.91 20.78
N ALA A 38 0.92 17.68 20.61
CA ALA A 38 0.35 18.02 19.32
C ALA A 38 1.34 18.80 18.44
N VAL A 39 2.10 19.77 18.98
CA VAL A 39 3.12 20.48 18.20
C VAL A 39 4.25 19.54 17.77
N VAL A 40 4.70 18.62 18.63
CA VAL A 40 5.70 17.61 18.25
C VAL A 40 5.16 16.66 17.18
N GLU A 41 3.89 16.27 17.30
CA GLU A 41 3.21 15.36 16.38
C GLU A 41 2.88 16.02 15.03
N TYR A 42 2.49 17.30 15.03
CA TYR A 42 2.11 18.08 13.86
C TYR A 42 3.32 18.72 13.15
N SER A 43 4.40 19.01 13.89
CA SER A 43 5.69 19.45 13.32
C SER A 43 6.43 18.31 12.63
N ASN A 44 5.99 17.06 12.81
CA ASN A 44 6.34 15.99 11.89
C ASN A 44 5.62 16.25 10.55
N VAL A 45 6.21 17.10 9.72
CA VAL A 45 5.98 17.17 8.25
C VAL A 45 5.92 15.75 7.65
N HIS A 46 6.64 14.81 8.26
CA HIS A 46 6.60 13.39 8.01
C HIS A 46 5.23 12.73 8.10
N VAL A 47 4.28 13.13 8.95
CA VAL A 47 2.98 12.43 9.07
C VAL A 47 2.11 12.66 7.83
N LYS A 48 1.98 13.91 7.36
CA LYS A 48 1.23 14.22 6.13
C LYS A 48 1.90 13.62 4.90
N GLN A 49 3.22 13.80 4.77
CA GLN A 49 3.99 13.18 3.68
C GLN A 49 3.90 11.65 3.71
N ARG A 50 3.93 11.03 4.88
CA ARG A 50 3.78 9.57 5.03
C ARG A 50 2.38 9.10 4.69
N LEU A 51 1.34 9.86 5.03
CA LEU A 51 -0.04 9.55 4.65
C LEU A 51 -0.23 9.64 3.13
N GLU A 52 0.39 10.63 2.50
CA GLU A 52 0.39 10.82 1.05
C GLU A 52 1.19 9.72 0.34
N LEU A 53 2.37 9.36 0.85
CA LEU A 53 3.16 8.22 0.38
C LEU A 53 2.40 6.89 0.51
N ILE A 54 1.66 6.66 1.60
CA ILE A 54 0.81 5.47 1.75
C ILE A 54 -0.29 5.44 0.68
N LYS A 55 -0.90 6.60 0.39
CA LYS A 55 -1.93 6.71 -0.65
C LYS A 55 -1.35 6.45 -2.05
N GLU A 56 -0.19 7.02 -2.35
CA GLU A 56 0.53 6.78 -3.61
C GLU A 56 0.93 5.31 -3.76
N LEU A 57 1.44 4.70 -2.68
CA LEU A 57 1.78 3.29 -2.63
C LEU A 57 0.55 2.40 -2.86
N GLY A 58 -0.60 2.74 -2.26
CA GLY A 58 -1.86 2.04 -2.50
C GLY A 58 -2.34 2.14 -3.95
N ALA A 59 -2.21 3.32 -4.58
CA ALA A 59 -2.53 3.51 -5.99
C ALA A 59 -1.58 2.71 -6.90
N PHE A 60 -0.29 2.71 -6.59
CA PHE A 60 0.74 1.94 -7.28
C PHE A 60 0.43 0.43 -7.21
N TYR A 61 0.15 -0.11 -6.01
CA TYR A 61 -0.21 -1.51 -5.84
C TYR A 61 -1.41 -1.92 -6.67
N ARG A 62 -2.48 -1.11 -6.65
CA ARG A 62 -3.69 -1.38 -7.41
C ARG A 62 -3.43 -1.40 -8.92
N LYS A 63 -2.58 -0.49 -9.42
CA LYS A 63 -2.18 -0.45 -10.84
C LYS A 63 -1.45 -1.74 -11.23
N PHE A 64 -0.44 -2.15 -10.45
CA PHE A 64 0.32 -3.37 -10.71
C PHE A 64 -0.54 -4.63 -10.63
N GLN A 65 -1.47 -4.70 -9.68
CA GLN A 65 -2.41 -5.81 -9.59
C GLN A 65 -3.27 -5.94 -10.86
N ASN A 66 -3.74 -4.81 -11.40
CA ASN A 66 -4.54 -4.79 -12.63
C ASN A 66 -3.71 -5.21 -13.86
N GLU A 67 -2.49 -4.71 -14.00
CA GLU A 67 -1.58 -5.08 -15.09
C GLU A 67 -1.22 -6.57 -15.05
N LEU A 68 -0.96 -7.13 -13.86
CA LEU A 68 -0.73 -8.56 -13.69
C LEU A 68 -1.97 -9.40 -14.03
N SER A 69 -3.16 -8.92 -13.67
CA SER A 69 -4.41 -9.60 -14.05
C SER A 69 -4.59 -9.60 -15.57
N TRP A 70 -4.25 -8.51 -16.25
CA TRP A 70 -4.31 -8.42 -17.71
C TRP A 70 -3.28 -9.35 -18.37
N ALA A 71 -2.03 -9.36 -17.89
CA ALA A 71 -0.99 -10.28 -18.37
C ALA A 71 -1.39 -11.75 -18.18
N GLY A 72 -1.99 -12.10 -17.05
CA GLY A 72 -2.53 -13.44 -16.80
C GLY A 72 -3.68 -13.81 -17.75
N GLY A 73 -4.57 -12.86 -18.03
CA GLY A 73 -5.65 -13.02 -19.00
C GLY A 73 -5.12 -13.29 -20.42
N ASN A 74 -4.12 -12.51 -20.85
CA ASN A 74 -3.48 -12.68 -22.16
C ASN A 74 -2.77 -14.04 -22.25
N LEU A 75 -2.04 -14.45 -21.21
CA LEU A 75 -1.39 -15.75 -21.17
C LEU A 75 -2.42 -16.88 -21.32
N ASN A 76 -3.54 -16.81 -20.59
CA ASN A 76 -4.59 -17.81 -20.68
C ASN A 76 -5.19 -17.93 -22.09
N GLN A 77 -5.38 -16.80 -22.78
CA GLN A 77 -5.82 -16.79 -24.18
C GLN A 77 -4.79 -17.42 -25.11
N SER A 78 -3.51 -17.07 -24.96
CA SER A 78 -2.41 -17.64 -25.76
C SER A 78 -2.31 -19.16 -25.58
N VAL A 79 -2.44 -19.66 -24.34
CA VAL A 79 -2.44 -21.10 -24.05
C VAL A 79 -3.66 -21.78 -24.66
N LYS A 80 -4.86 -21.17 -24.56
CA LYS A 80 -6.06 -21.70 -25.20
C LYS A 80 -5.86 -21.82 -26.71
N ARG A 81 -5.29 -20.81 -27.35
CA ARG A 81 -5.01 -20.82 -28.79
C ARG A 81 -3.98 -21.89 -29.17
N ALA A 82 -2.93 -22.04 -28.38
CA ALA A 82 -1.94 -23.11 -28.58
C ALA A 82 -2.59 -24.50 -28.49
N ASN A 83 -3.50 -24.71 -27.53
CA ASN A 83 -4.26 -25.96 -27.43
C ASN A 83 -5.16 -26.21 -28.65
N GLU A 84 -5.89 -25.19 -29.13
CA GLU A 84 -6.71 -25.31 -30.35
C GLU A 84 -5.88 -25.71 -31.57
N LEU A 85 -4.71 -25.09 -31.75
CA LEU A 85 -3.79 -25.41 -32.85
C LEU A 85 -3.21 -26.83 -32.72
N SER A 86 -2.92 -27.26 -31.50
CA SER A 86 -2.45 -28.63 -31.25
C SER A 86 -3.51 -29.68 -31.57
N VAL A 87 -4.76 -29.45 -31.17
CA VAL A 87 -5.90 -30.34 -31.49
C VAL A 87 -6.17 -30.39 -33.00
N ALA A 88 -6.01 -29.27 -33.70
CA ALA A 88 -6.13 -29.21 -35.16
C ALA A 88 -4.95 -29.83 -35.91
N GLY A 89 -3.92 -30.33 -35.21
CA GLY A 89 -2.69 -30.87 -35.82
C GLY A 89 -1.80 -29.80 -36.47
N LEU A 90 -2.10 -28.52 -36.26
CA LEU A 90 -1.35 -27.38 -36.79
C LEU A 90 -0.15 -27.00 -35.92
N LEU A 91 -0.03 -27.59 -34.73
CA LEU A 91 1.07 -27.37 -33.81
C LEU A 91 1.68 -28.72 -33.39
N PRO A 92 2.97 -28.96 -33.67
CA PRO A 92 3.62 -30.23 -33.31
C PRO A 92 3.57 -30.50 -31.81
N PRO A 93 3.19 -31.72 -31.37
CA PRO A 93 3.14 -32.07 -29.95
C PRO A 93 4.49 -31.93 -29.23
N SER A 94 5.61 -32.14 -29.93
CA SER A 94 6.96 -31.94 -29.41
C SER A 94 7.21 -30.47 -29.06
N TYR A 95 6.85 -29.54 -29.96
CA TYR A 95 6.99 -28.10 -29.72
C TYR A 95 6.16 -27.63 -28.51
N VAL A 96 4.96 -28.19 -28.32
CA VAL A 96 4.13 -27.89 -27.13
C VAL A 96 4.85 -28.35 -25.85
N ARG A 97 5.36 -29.58 -25.82
CA ARG A 97 5.94 -30.16 -24.60
C ARG A 97 7.33 -29.62 -24.27
N GLU A 98 8.16 -29.39 -25.28
CA GLU A 98 9.58 -29.07 -25.11
C GLU A 98 9.84 -27.56 -25.06
N VAL A 99 8.99 -26.74 -25.69
CA VAL A 99 9.19 -25.29 -25.78
C VAL A 99 8.09 -24.54 -25.05
N LEU A 100 6.82 -24.69 -25.46
CA LEU A 100 5.76 -23.84 -24.95
C LEU A 100 5.43 -24.12 -23.48
N LEU A 101 5.22 -25.38 -23.10
CA LEU A 101 4.81 -25.76 -21.75
C LEU A 101 5.82 -25.32 -20.68
N PRO A 102 7.15 -25.55 -20.83
CA PRO A 102 8.14 -25.04 -19.89
C PRO A 102 8.08 -23.51 -19.73
N THR A 103 8.01 -22.76 -20.83
CA THR A 103 7.95 -21.29 -20.80
C THR A 103 6.65 -20.78 -20.17
N ILE A 104 5.51 -21.42 -20.44
CA ILE A 104 4.21 -21.09 -19.83
C ILE A 104 4.28 -21.31 -18.31
N LEU A 105 4.79 -22.46 -17.87
CA LEU A 105 4.89 -22.79 -16.45
C LEU A 105 5.86 -21.88 -15.70
N GLU A 106 6.98 -21.50 -16.33
CA GLU A 106 7.89 -20.49 -15.78
C GLU A 106 7.22 -19.12 -15.66
N THR A 107 6.58 -18.65 -16.73
CA THR A 107 5.85 -17.37 -16.74
C THR A 107 4.76 -17.36 -15.67
N GLN A 108 3.99 -18.44 -15.55
CA GLN A 108 2.95 -18.58 -14.53
C GLN A 108 3.52 -18.58 -13.11
N ARG A 109 4.67 -19.26 -12.89
CA ARG A 109 5.36 -19.23 -11.58
C ARG A 109 5.81 -17.82 -11.21
N THR A 110 6.41 -17.09 -12.15
CA THR A 110 6.86 -15.71 -11.93
C THR A 110 5.69 -14.78 -11.64
N LEU A 111 4.62 -14.83 -12.44
CA LEU A 111 3.42 -14.02 -12.21
C LEU A 111 2.75 -14.32 -10.85
N ASN A 112 2.66 -15.59 -10.47
CA ASN A 112 2.11 -15.98 -9.17
C ASN A 112 3.02 -15.54 -8.01
N GLY A 113 4.34 -15.58 -8.19
CA GLY A 113 5.30 -15.07 -7.21
C GLY A 113 5.10 -13.58 -6.95
N ILE A 114 5.08 -12.77 -8.02
CA ILE A 114 4.84 -11.33 -7.94
C ILE A 114 3.50 -11.05 -7.26
N LYS A 115 2.43 -11.75 -7.64
CA LYS A 115 1.11 -11.58 -7.03
C LYS A 115 1.12 -11.86 -5.52
N ARG A 116 1.78 -12.93 -5.08
CA ARG A 116 1.90 -13.27 -3.64
C ARG A 116 2.68 -12.22 -2.87
N GLU A 117 3.77 -11.72 -3.43
CA GLU A 117 4.55 -10.63 -2.81
C GLU A 117 3.72 -9.35 -2.71
N LEU A 118 2.96 -9.01 -3.75
CA LEU A 118 2.04 -7.88 -3.77
C LEU A 118 0.96 -8.00 -2.67
N ASP A 119 0.34 -9.18 -2.56
CA ASP A 119 -0.65 -9.48 -1.54
C ASP A 119 -0.05 -9.39 -0.13
N ALA A 120 1.17 -9.90 0.07
CA ALA A 120 1.88 -9.84 1.34
C ALA A 120 2.20 -8.40 1.77
N VAL A 121 2.64 -7.54 0.84
CA VAL A 121 2.87 -6.13 1.17
C VAL A 121 1.56 -5.39 1.42
N THR A 122 0.51 -5.67 0.65
CA THR A 122 -0.83 -5.09 0.86
C THR A 122 -1.36 -5.44 2.25
N GLN A 123 -1.23 -6.70 2.69
CA GLN A 123 -1.65 -7.14 4.02
C GLN A 123 -0.85 -6.45 5.14
N LYS A 124 0.44 -6.18 4.95
CA LYS A 124 1.23 -5.40 5.91
C LYS A 124 0.81 -3.93 5.94
N ALA A 125 0.45 -3.36 4.80
CA ALA A 125 0.02 -1.97 4.69
C ALA A 125 -1.37 -1.73 5.31
N VAL A 126 -2.31 -2.68 5.20
CA VAL A 126 -3.67 -2.57 5.78
C VAL A 126 -3.68 -2.82 7.30
N LYS A 127 -2.66 -3.50 7.85
CA LYS A 127 -2.51 -3.74 9.30
C LYS A 127 -1.80 -2.61 10.06
N LEU A 128 -1.37 -1.54 9.37
CA LEU A 128 -0.80 -0.32 9.95
C LEU A 128 -1.90 0.72 10.21
#